data_AF-A0A960PKJ9-F1
#
_entry.id   AF-A0A960PKJ9-F1
#
_cell.length_a   1.000
_cell.length_b   1.000
_cell.length_c   1.000
_cell.angle_alpha   90.00
_cell.angle_beta   90.00
_cell.angle_gamma   90.00
#
_symmetry.space_group_name_H-M   'P 1'
#
loop_
_entity.id
_entity.type
_entity.pdbx_description
1 polymer ?
#
loop_
_entity_poly.entity_id
_entity_poly.type
_entity_poly.pdbx_seq_one_letter_code
_entity_poly.pdbx_strand_id
1 'polypeptide(L)'
;AFDKGAIGHVEVEGDPDPEVYSKIEPPEGGGSGGGEVITPTTAAAAVDASTPVETTEVEIIKGAFDPANAERSYTPPTIKVKVGDEVTWTNEDTVFHTVTSGPSDGSKAEPDGKFDSGNMEEGET
;
A
#
# COMPACT_ATOMS: atom_id res chain seq x y z
N ALA A 1 15.63 -16.12 6.53
CA ALA A 1 15.19 -14.95 7.30
C ALA A 1 13.72 -14.74 6.97
N PHE A 2 12.91 -14.45 7.98
CA PHE A 2 11.53 -13.99 7.81
C PHE A 2 11.64 -12.48 7.65
N ASP A 3 11.06 -11.92 6.59
CA ASP A 3 10.99 -10.47 6.47
C ASP A 3 10.08 -9.97 7.59
N LYS A 4 10.55 -8.97 8.33
CA LYS A 4 9.75 -8.40 9.44
C LYS A 4 8.58 -7.55 8.95
N GLY A 5 8.35 -7.49 7.63
CA GLY A 5 7.27 -6.75 6.99
C GLY A 5 6.20 -7.68 6.42
N ALA A 6 5.04 -7.12 6.11
CA ALA A 6 3.97 -7.81 5.40
C ALA A 6 4.14 -7.70 3.88
N ILE A 7 3.42 -8.54 3.13
CA ILE A 7 3.46 -8.55 1.66
C ILE A 7 2.08 -8.14 1.14
N GLY A 8 2.02 -6.97 0.48
CA GLY A 8 0.87 -6.58 -0.33
C GLY A 8 1.03 -7.04 -1.78
N HIS A 9 -0.08 -7.16 -2.51
CA HIS A 9 -0.06 -7.51 -3.93
C HIS A 9 -0.75 -6.45 -4.79
N VAL A 10 -0.12 -6.11 -5.91
CA VAL A 10 -0.65 -5.19 -6.92
C VAL A 10 -0.66 -5.91 -8.26
N GLU A 11 -1.84 -6.20 -8.78
CA GLU A 11 -2.02 -6.67 -10.15
C GLU A 11 -2.14 -5.47 -11.09
N VAL A 12 -1.27 -5.40 -12.10
CA VAL A 12 -1.29 -4.31 -13.08
C VAL A 12 -1.81 -4.84 -14.41
N GLU A 13 -2.91 -4.27 -14.91
CA GLU A 13 -3.47 -4.56 -16.22
C GLU A 13 -2.96 -3.60 -17.31
N GLY A 14 -2.60 -4.14 -18.47
CA GLY A 14 -2.20 -3.36 -19.65
C GLY A 14 -0.86 -3.80 -20.24
N ASP A 15 -0.50 -3.21 -21.38
CA ASP A 15 0.85 -3.37 -21.93
C ASP A 15 1.85 -2.68 -20.97
N PRO A 16 2.99 -3.31 -20.64
CA PRO A 16 3.93 -2.76 -19.67
C PRO A 16 4.49 -1.41 -20.13
N ASP A 17 4.26 -0.37 -19.33
CA ASP A 17 4.93 0.93 -19.46
C ASP A 17 6.19 0.93 -18.57
N PRO A 18 7.38 1.25 -19.10
CA PRO A 18 8.60 1.32 -18.29
C PRO A 18 8.62 2.42 -17.21
N GLU A 19 7.66 3.37 -17.19
CA GLU A 19 7.65 4.51 -16.25
C GLU A 19 6.76 4.33 -14.99
N VAL A 20 6.26 3.12 -14.70
CA VAL A 20 5.26 2.83 -13.64
C VAL A 20 5.68 3.20 -12.20
N TYR A 21 6.94 3.56 -11.95
CA TYR A 21 7.43 3.89 -10.60
C TYR A 21 7.81 5.36 -10.49
N SER A 22 6.83 6.21 -10.18
CA SER A 22 7.08 7.60 -9.81
C SER A 22 6.87 7.79 -8.32
N LYS A 23 7.94 8.22 -7.63
CA LYS A 23 7.94 8.61 -6.21
C LYS A 23 7.06 9.86 -6.05
N ILE A 24 6.06 9.80 -5.18
CA ILE A 24 5.39 11.01 -4.68
C ILE A 24 6.23 11.54 -3.52
N GLU A 25 6.72 12.77 -3.64
CA GLU A 25 7.30 13.49 -2.49
C GLU A 25 6.16 14.17 -1.74
N PRO A 26 6.13 14.12 -0.39
CA PRO A 26 5.07 14.76 0.37
C PRO A 26 5.05 16.27 0.09
N PRO A 27 3.89 16.90 -0.10
CA PRO A 27 3.82 18.34 -0.28
C PRO A 27 4.22 19.06 1.01
N GLU A 28 5.41 19.67 0.98
CA GLU A 28 5.81 20.71 1.93
C GLU A 28 4.84 21.90 1.82
N GLY A 29 3.93 22.04 2.79
CA GLY A 29 3.24 23.30 3.04
C GLY A 29 1.74 23.30 2.78
N GLY A 30 0.99 23.60 3.84
CA GLY A 30 -0.47 23.53 3.90
C GLY A 30 -1.23 24.34 2.86
N GLY A 31 -2.32 23.73 2.40
CA GLY A 31 -3.32 24.35 1.54
C GLY A 31 -4.66 23.64 1.71
N SER A 32 -5.55 24.28 2.49
CA SER A 32 -6.96 23.91 2.63
C SER A 32 -7.64 23.81 1.26
N GLY A 33 -8.09 22.61 0.88
CA GLY A 33 -8.95 22.37 -0.27
C GLY A 33 -10.01 21.34 0.10
N GLY A 34 -11.25 21.78 0.23
CA GLY A 34 -12.40 20.91 0.47
C GLY A 34 -12.63 19.98 -0.71
N GLY A 35 -12.12 18.76 -0.62
CA GLY A 35 -12.57 17.60 -1.37
C GLY A 35 -13.53 16.81 -0.49
N GLU A 36 -14.68 16.45 -1.02
CA GLU A 36 -15.67 15.64 -0.34
C GLU A 36 -15.04 14.33 0.15
N VAL A 37 -14.89 14.21 1.47
CA VAL A 37 -14.44 12.99 2.14
C VAL A 37 -15.55 11.96 1.97
N ILE A 38 -15.48 11.18 0.90
CA ILE A 38 -16.23 9.94 0.81
C ILE A 38 -15.61 8.96 1.78
N THR A 39 -16.07 8.98 3.03
CA THR A 39 -15.76 7.92 4.00
C THR A 39 -16.31 6.59 3.45
N PRO A 40 -15.50 5.57 3.14
CA PRO A 40 -16.03 4.22 3.08
C PRO A 40 -16.24 3.76 4.52
N THR A 41 -17.36 4.16 5.13
CA THR A 41 -17.92 3.36 6.22
C THR A 41 -18.47 2.10 5.57
N THR A 42 -17.80 0.95 5.75
CA THR A 42 -18.44 -0.36 5.94
C THR A 42 -17.37 -1.42 6.26
N ALA A 43 -17.49 -1.92 7.49
CA ALA A 43 -17.25 -3.28 7.96
C ALA A 43 -15.92 -3.96 7.61
N ALA A 44 -15.14 -4.20 8.67
CA ALA A 44 -14.25 -5.34 8.81
C ALA A 44 -14.98 -6.63 8.41
N ALA A 45 -14.76 -7.06 7.17
CA ALA A 45 -15.05 -8.39 6.70
C ALA A 45 -13.75 -8.92 6.11
N ALA A 46 -13.32 -10.08 6.60
CA ALA A 46 -12.17 -10.80 6.08
C ALA A 46 -12.35 -11.02 4.58
N VAL A 47 -11.66 -10.21 3.77
CA VAL A 47 -11.55 -10.46 2.34
C VAL A 47 -10.59 -11.63 2.17
N ASP A 48 -11.03 -12.62 1.40
CA ASP A 48 -10.18 -13.66 0.88
C ASP A 48 -9.01 -12.98 0.15
N ALA A 49 -7.77 -13.20 0.62
CA ALA A 49 -6.56 -12.62 0.04
C ALA A 49 -6.39 -12.96 -1.45
N SER A 50 -7.21 -13.88 -1.99
CA SER A 50 -7.18 -14.33 -3.38
C SER A 50 -8.06 -13.53 -4.35
N THR A 51 -8.91 -12.61 -3.91
CA THR A 51 -9.71 -11.79 -4.85
C THR A 51 -9.20 -10.35 -4.89
N PRO A 52 -8.53 -9.93 -5.98
CA PRO A 52 -8.13 -8.55 -6.17
C PRO A 52 -9.33 -7.59 -6.11
N VAL A 53 -9.13 -6.44 -5.49
CA VAL A 53 -10.10 -5.35 -5.45
C VAL A 53 -9.64 -4.24 -6.40
N GLU A 54 -10.53 -3.76 -7.27
CA GLU A 54 -10.26 -2.60 -8.14
C GLU A 54 -10.23 -1.32 -7.31
N THR A 55 -9.04 -0.84 -6.95
CA THR A 55 -8.83 0.39 -6.16
C THR A 55 -7.38 0.86 -6.29
N THR A 56 -7.16 2.15 -6.09
CA THR A 56 -5.83 2.79 -6.01
C THR A 56 -5.45 3.19 -4.59
N GLU A 57 -6.30 2.90 -3.60
CA GLU A 57 -6.08 3.25 -2.20
C GLU A 57 -5.75 2.00 -1.37
N VAL A 58 -4.69 2.08 -0.57
CA VAL A 58 -4.22 0.99 0.32
C VAL A 58 -3.88 1.54 1.70
N GLU A 59 -4.40 0.93 2.75
CA GLU A 59 -4.07 1.31 4.13
C GLU A 59 -3.08 0.31 4.76
N ILE A 60 -2.05 0.81 5.45
CA ILE A 60 -1.27 0.04 6.42
C ILE A 60 -2.00 0.14 7.76
N ILE A 61 -2.67 -0.93 8.17
CA ILE A 61 -3.64 -0.85 9.27
C ILE A 61 -2.98 -0.66 10.65
N LYS A 62 -3.75 -0.17 11.62
CA LYS A 62 -3.35 -0.18 13.04
C LYS A 62 -2.95 -1.57 13.51
N GLY A 63 -1.75 -1.67 14.10
CA GLY A 63 -1.18 -2.93 14.56
C GLY A 63 -0.48 -3.75 13.47
N ALA A 64 -0.28 -3.20 12.27
CA ALA A 64 0.49 -3.84 11.20
C ALA A 64 1.94 -4.16 11.60
N PHE A 65 2.50 -3.44 12.59
CA PHE A 65 3.82 -3.71 13.17
C PHE A 65 3.92 -5.07 13.88
N ASP A 66 2.80 -5.65 14.33
CA ASP A 66 2.79 -6.96 14.98
C ASP A 66 2.82 -8.06 13.90
N PRO A 67 3.84 -8.94 13.88
CA PRO A 67 3.90 -10.05 12.94
C PRO A 67 2.68 -10.97 12.97
N ALA A 68 1.92 -10.99 14.08
CA ALA A 68 0.65 -11.73 14.17
C ALA A 68 -0.43 -11.21 13.20
N ASN A 69 -0.29 -9.97 12.69
CA ASN A 69 -1.23 -9.33 11.78
C ASN A 69 -0.75 -9.32 10.32
N ALA A 70 0.36 -9.98 9.98
CA ALA A 70 0.99 -9.92 8.66
C ALA A 70 0.03 -10.16 7.48
N GLU A 71 -0.94 -11.06 7.62
CA GLU A 71 -1.94 -11.38 6.59
C GLU A 71 -2.97 -10.26 6.35
N ARG A 72 -3.07 -9.30 7.27
CA ARG A 72 -4.05 -8.20 7.22
C ARG A 72 -3.40 -6.82 7.34
N SER A 73 -2.06 -6.74 7.33
CA SER A 73 -1.32 -5.49 7.49
C SER A 73 -1.66 -4.46 6.42
N TYR A 74 -2.10 -4.91 5.23
CA TYR A 74 -2.63 -4.07 4.18
C TYR A 74 -4.14 -4.28 4.00
N THR A 75 -4.87 -3.20 3.77
CA THR A 75 -6.30 -3.25 3.40
C THR A 75 -6.57 -2.40 2.16
N PRO A 76 -7.08 -3.01 1.06
CA PRO A 76 -7.13 -4.45 0.83
C PRO A 76 -5.73 -5.06 0.65
N PRO A 77 -5.54 -6.38 0.88
CA PRO A 77 -4.24 -7.03 0.73
C PRO A 77 -3.81 -7.21 -0.74
N THR A 78 -4.78 -7.25 -1.66
CA THR A 78 -4.56 -7.40 -3.10
C THR A 78 -5.41 -6.38 -3.85
N ILE A 79 -4.77 -5.51 -4.63
CA ILE A 79 -5.43 -4.56 -5.52
C ILE A 79 -5.21 -4.92 -6.98
N LYS A 80 -6.12 -4.47 -7.83
CA LYS A 80 -5.95 -4.43 -9.28
C LYS A 80 -6.02 -2.98 -9.75
N VAL A 81 -5.05 -2.60 -10.57
CA VAL A 81 -4.90 -1.27 -11.16
C VAL A 81 -4.52 -1.37 -12.63
N LYS A 82 -4.63 -0.27 -13.36
CA LYS A 82 -4.19 -0.18 -14.75
C LYS A 82 -2.82 0.45 -14.83
N VAL A 83 -2.09 0.13 -15.89
CA VAL A 83 -0.85 0.84 -16.24
C VAL A 83 -1.15 2.35 -16.35
N GLY A 84 -0.38 3.15 -15.60
CA GLY A 84 -0.52 4.60 -15.53
C GLY A 84 -1.37 5.11 -14.35
N ASP A 85 -2.01 4.22 -13.58
CA ASP A 85 -2.69 4.61 -12.34
C ASP A 85 -1.67 4.98 -11.24
N GLU A 86 -2.02 5.98 -10.43
CA GLU A 86 -1.30 6.34 -9.21
C GLU A 86 -1.92 5.57 -8.04
N VAL A 87 -1.09 4.89 -7.24
CA VAL A 87 -1.53 4.15 -6.05
C VAL A 87 -1.05 4.88 -4.81
N THR A 88 -1.97 5.14 -3.89
CA THR A 88 -1.73 5.81 -2.61
C THR A 88 -1.71 4.78 -1.50
N TRP A 89 -0.63 4.73 -0.74
CA TRP A 89 -0.59 4.01 0.53
C TRP A 89 -0.77 5.01 1.66
N THR A 90 -1.55 4.70 2.70
CA THR A 90 -1.64 5.51 3.92
C THR A 90 -1.16 4.71 5.11
N ASN A 91 -0.27 5.26 5.93
CA ASN A 91 0.10 4.62 7.19
C ASN A 91 -0.91 4.95 8.30
N GLU A 92 -1.87 4.07 8.53
CA GLU A 92 -2.82 4.18 9.65
C GLU A 92 -2.28 3.59 10.97
N ASP A 93 -1.09 2.98 10.95
CA ASP A 93 -0.44 2.42 12.14
C ASP A 93 0.27 3.50 12.97
N THR A 94 0.50 3.17 14.23
CA THR A 94 1.11 4.08 15.23
C THR A 94 2.65 4.08 15.22
N VAL A 95 3.25 3.32 14.30
CA VAL A 95 4.70 3.24 14.11
C VAL A 95 5.03 3.54 12.66
N PHE A 96 6.23 4.03 12.40
CA PHE A 96 6.67 4.29 11.04
C PHE A 96 6.74 2.99 10.23
N HIS A 97 6.39 3.08 8.96
CA HIS A 97 6.47 1.99 7.98
C HIS A 97 7.17 2.46 6.70
N THR A 98 7.39 1.53 5.78
CA THR A 98 7.90 1.79 4.43
C THR A 98 7.13 0.92 3.44
N VAL A 99 6.96 1.39 2.21
CA VAL A 99 6.45 0.61 1.08
C VAL A 99 7.55 0.51 0.03
N THR A 100 7.93 -0.71 -0.32
CA THR A 100 8.99 -1.00 -1.29
C THR A 100 8.51 -1.95 -2.37
N SER A 101 8.94 -1.74 -3.62
CA SER A 101 8.65 -2.69 -4.71
C SER A 101 9.65 -3.84 -4.75
N GLY A 102 9.18 -5.01 -5.20
CA GLY A 102 10.03 -6.16 -5.46
C GLY A 102 9.26 -7.45 -5.70
N PRO A 103 9.87 -8.47 -6.32
CA PRO A 103 9.30 -9.80 -6.39
C PRO A 103 9.11 -10.40 -4.99
N SER A 104 8.06 -11.20 -4.84
CA SER A 104 7.78 -11.98 -3.63
C SER A 104 7.35 -13.39 -3.99
N ASP A 105 7.76 -14.37 -3.18
CA ASP A 105 7.28 -15.75 -3.26
C ASP A 105 6.06 -16.02 -2.35
N GLY A 106 5.50 -14.95 -1.76
CA GLY A 106 4.42 -15.00 -0.77
C GLY A 106 4.89 -15.26 0.66
N SER A 107 6.17 -15.56 0.88
CA SER A 107 6.77 -15.74 2.21
C SER A 107 7.98 -14.82 2.44
N LYS A 108 8.59 -14.31 1.37
CA LYS A 108 9.71 -13.37 1.38
C LYS A 108 9.57 -12.41 0.22
N ALA A 109 9.98 -11.16 0.46
CA ALA A 109 10.08 -10.15 -0.57
C ALA A 109 11.55 -9.78 -0.80
N GLU A 110 11.94 -9.60 -2.05
CA GLU A 110 13.28 -9.13 -2.41
C GLU A 110 13.12 -7.75 -3.07
N PRO A 111 13.43 -6.65 -2.36
CA PRO A 111 13.29 -5.31 -2.91
C PRO A 111 14.09 -5.14 -4.21
N ASP A 112 13.45 -4.59 -5.25
CA ASP A 112 14.09 -4.40 -6.56
C ASP A 112 14.65 -2.99 -6.76
N GLY A 113 14.42 -2.10 -5.80
CA GLY A 113 14.93 -0.73 -5.77
C GLY A 113 14.25 0.22 -6.75
N LYS A 114 13.11 -0.15 -7.36
CA LYS A 114 12.38 0.73 -8.29
C LYS A 114 11.49 1.74 -7.57
N PHE A 115 10.91 1.35 -6.44
CA PHE A 115 10.08 2.20 -5.58
C PHE A 115 10.43 1.95 -4.10
N ASP A 116 10.54 3.04 -3.36
CA ASP A 116 10.69 3.09 -1.91
C ASP A 116 10.04 4.41 -1.45
N SER A 117 9.00 4.32 -0.62
CA SER A 117 8.34 5.50 -0.05
C SER A 117 9.26 6.31 0.88
N GLY A 118 10.33 5.68 1.39
CA GLY A 118 10.98 6.13 2.61
C GLY A 118 10.10 5.89 3.83
N ASN A 119 10.53 6.41 4.98
CA ASN A 119 9.76 6.31 6.21
C ASN A 119 8.45 7.08 6.10
N MET A 120 7.34 6.40 6.37
CA MET A 120 6.00 6.97 6.51
C MET A 120 5.59 6.92 7.98
N GLU A 121 5.45 8.07 8.64
CA GLU A 121 4.88 8.22 9.99
C GLU A 121 3.36 7.99 9.98
N GLU A 122 2.72 7.94 11.15
CA GLU A 122 1.26 7.83 11.26
C GLU A 122 0.56 8.97 10.50
N GLY A 123 -0.32 8.60 9.57
CA GLY A 123 -1.10 9.49 8.71
C GLY A 123 -0.41 9.94 7.42
N GLU A 124 0.82 9.52 7.14
CA GLU A 124 1.53 9.87 5.90
C GLU A 124 1.11 8.99 4.71
N THR A 125 1.25 9.57 3.50
CA THR A 125 0.95 8.94 2.20
C THR A 125 2.08 9.08 1.21
#